data_AF-A0A9E3J9C1-F1
#
_entry.id   AF-A0A9E3J9C1-F1
#
_cell.length_a   1.000
_cell.length_b   1.000
_cell.length_c   1.000
_cell.angle_alpha   90.00
_cell.angle_beta   90.00
_cell.angle_gamma   90.00
#
_symmetry.space_group_name_H-M   'P 1'
#
loop_
_entity.id
_entity.type
_entity.pdbx_description
1 polymer ?
#
loop_
_entity_poly.entity_id
_entity_poly.type
_entity_poly.pdbx_seq_one_letter_code
_entity_poly.pdbx_strand_id
1 'polypeptide(L)'
;RDFAKDNPNLVIKGGVLDGKALSADEIKKLADLESREVLLAKLAGAFKGKQTQAAQVFQALPSKLVRTVDALRAKQDEQGGAE
;
A
#
# COMPACT_ATOMS: atom_id res chain seq x y z
N ARG A 1 1.26 25.49 7.00
CA ARG A 1 0.37 24.93 8.06
C ARG A 1 0.74 25.47 9.43
N ASP A 2 2.00 25.32 9.85
CA ASP A 2 2.38 25.53 11.25
C ASP A 2 2.27 27.00 11.67
N PHE A 3 2.66 27.94 10.82
CA PHE A 3 2.48 29.37 11.08
C PHE A 3 1.02 29.80 11.35
N ALA A 4 0.05 29.16 10.67
CA ALA A 4 -1.37 29.45 10.89
C ALA A 4 -1.94 28.78 12.15
N LYS A 5 -1.28 27.74 12.67
CA LYS A 5 -1.63 27.13 13.97
C LYS A 5 -1.15 28.01 15.12
N ASP A 6 0.01 28.64 14.97
CA ASP A 6 0.60 29.49 16.00
C ASP A 6 -0.06 30.87 16.07
N ASN A 7 -0.84 31.25 15.06
CA ASN A 7 -1.49 32.55 14.94
C ASN A 7 -3.00 32.39 14.74
N PRO A 8 -3.82 32.35 15.81
CA PRO A 8 -5.25 32.05 15.74
C PRO A 8 -6.07 33.10 14.96
N ASN A 9 -5.54 34.31 14.79
CA ASN A 9 -6.16 35.37 13.98
C ASN A 9 -5.95 35.19 12.47
N LEU A 10 -5.05 34.28 12.05
CA LEU A 10 -4.74 34.04 10.64
C LEU A 10 -5.64 32.93 10.08
N VAL A 11 -6.76 33.34 9.48
CA VAL A 11 -7.69 32.41 8.82
C VAL A 11 -7.33 32.24 7.34
N ILE A 12 -6.88 31.05 6.96
CA ILE A 12 -6.68 30.67 5.55
C ILE A 12 -8.04 30.39 4.92
N LYS A 13 -8.46 31.21 3.95
CA LYS A 13 -9.76 31.06 3.25
C LYS A 13 -9.68 30.19 2.00
N GLY A 14 -8.51 30.09 1.39
CA GLY A 14 -8.29 29.41 0.11
C GLY A 14 -7.03 29.94 -0.58
N GLY A 15 -6.83 29.56 -1.84
CA GLY A 15 -5.66 29.94 -2.62
C GLY A 15 -5.79 29.50 -4.07
N VAL A 16 -4.78 29.77 -4.89
CA VAL A 16 -4.79 29.43 -6.32
C VAL A 16 -3.55 28.61 -6.64
N LEU A 17 -3.73 27.47 -7.30
CA LEU A 17 -2.66 26.63 -7.81
C LEU A 17 -2.93 26.34 -9.28
N ASP A 18 -1.96 26.62 -10.15
CA ASP A 18 -2.06 26.43 -11.60
C ASP A 18 -3.35 27.02 -12.22
N GLY A 19 -3.75 28.20 -11.76
CA GLY A 19 -4.96 28.89 -12.21
C GLY A 19 -6.29 28.34 -11.66
N LYS A 20 -6.26 27.28 -10.84
CA LYS A 20 -7.44 26.73 -10.17
C LYS A 20 -7.58 27.28 -8.76
N ALA A 21 -8.79 27.71 -8.40
CA ALA A 21 -9.11 28.06 -7.03
C ALA A 21 -9.17 26.79 -6.17
N LEU A 22 -8.46 26.81 -5.05
CA LEU A 22 -8.43 25.77 -4.04
C LEU A 22 -9.08 26.27 -2.76
N SER A 23 -9.88 25.40 -2.14
CA SER A 23 -10.43 25.60 -0.81
C SER A 23 -9.34 25.51 0.27
N ALA A 24 -9.64 26.02 1.46
CA ALA A 24 -8.73 25.93 2.60
C ALA A 24 -8.36 24.48 2.97
N ASP A 25 -9.27 23.51 2.77
CA ASP A 25 -9.02 22.11 3.08
C ASP A 25 -8.11 21.43 2.05
N GLU A 26 -8.22 21.80 0.78
CA GLU A 26 -7.28 21.35 -0.27
C GLU A 26 -5.87 21.89 -0.02
N ILE A 27 -5.75 23.12 0.48
CA ILE A 27 -4.47 23.71 0.86
C ILE A 27 -3.86 22.99 2.06
N LYS A 28 -4.66 22.58 3.05
CA LYS A 28 -4.16 21.76 4.17
C LYS A 28 -3.59 20.44 3.66
N LYS A 29 -4.30 19.74 2.76
CA LYS A 29 -3.83 18.48 2.17
C LYS A 29 -2.51 18.66 1.42
N LEU A 30 -2.36 19.74 0.66
CA LEU A 30 -1.10 20.06 -0.01
C LEU A 30 0.03 20.38 0.98
N ALA A 31 -0.29 21.05 2.09
CA ALA A 31 0.68 21.35 3.13
C ALA A 31 1.09 20.13 3.97
N ASP A 32 0.29 19.06 3.98
CA ASP A 32 0.57 17.80 4.67
C ASP A 32 1.32 16.77 3.78
N LEU A 33 1.65 17.14 2.53
CA LEU A 33 2.45 16.28 1.66
C LEU A 33 3.83 16.00 2.25
N GLU A 34 4.26 14.75 2.14
CA GLU A 34 5.60 14.34 2.53
C GLU A 34 6.67 14.91 1.59
N SER A 35 7.94 14.81 1.99
CA SER A 35 9.04 15.26 1.14
C SER A 35 9.05 14.53 -0.21
N ARG A 36 9.54 15.21 -1.24
CA ARG A 36 9.62 14.65 -2.61
C ARG A 36 10.31 13.30 -2.65
N GLU A 37 11.38 13.14 -1.88
CA GLU A 37 12.15 11.89 -1.82
C GLU A 37 11.33 10.76 -1.20
N VAL A 38 10.59 11.04 -0.12
CA VAL A 38 9.70 10.06 0.51
C VAL A 38 8.56 9.66 -0.44
N LEU A 39 7.95 10.62 -1.13
CA LEU A 39 6.89 10.33 -2.10
C LEU A 39 7.40 9.48 -3.27
N LEU A 40 8.58 9.80 -3.81
CA LEU A 40 9.21 9.00 -4.86
C LEU A 40 9.60 7.60 -4.38
N ALA A 41 10.10 7.49 -3.15
CA ALA A 41 10.42 6.20 -2.54
C ALA A 41 9.15 5.35 -2.33
N LYS A 42 8.05 5.94 -1.86
CA LYS A 42 6.75 5.26 -1.74
C LYS A 42 6.22 4.81 -3.09
N LEU A 43 6.34 5.65 -4.13
CA LEU A 43 5.95 5.29 -5.48
C LEU A 43 6.78 4.10 -6.01
N ALA A 44 8.11 4.17 -5.90
CA ALA A 44 9.01 3.09 -6.30
C ALA A 44 8.72 1.78 -5.53
N GLY A 45 8.48 1.89 -4.21
CA GLY A 45 8.07 0.78 -3.36
C GLY A 45 6.74 0.16 -3.79
N ALA A 46 5.76 0.98 -4.14
CA ALA A 46 4.47 0.51 -4.65
C ALA A 46 4.62 -0.26 -5.98
N PHE A 47 5.43 0.24 -6.91
CA PHE A 47 5.73 -0.47 -8.16
C PHE A 47 6.38 -1.83 -7.91
N LYS A 48 7.42 -1.86 -7.07
CA LYS A 48 8.09 -3.11 -6.69
C LYS A 48 7.13 -4.09 -6.02
N GLY A 49 6.28 -3.59 -5.12
CA GLY A 49 5.27 -4.40 -4.43
C GLY A 49 4.31 -5.10 -5.38
N LYS A 50 3.82 -4.41 -6.42
CA LYS A 50 2.95 -5.03 -7.43
C LYS A 50 3.65 -6.10 -8.26
N GLN A 51 4.91 -5.89 -8.61
CA GLN A 51 5.70 -6.90 -9.32
C GLN A 51 5.95 -8.15 -8.47
N THR A 52 6.32 -7.96 -7.20
CA THR A 52 6.50 -9.07 -6.26
C THR A 52 5.20 -9.82 -6.02
N GLN A 53 4.08 -9.11 -5.88
CA GLN A 53 2.76 -9.73 -5.74
C GLN A 53 2.42 -10.60 -6.95
N ALA A 54 2.68 -10.13 -8.18
CA ALA A 54 2.44 -10.92 -9.39
C ALA A 54 3.30 -12.19 -9.41
N ALA A 55 4.61 -12.07 -9.14
CA ALA A 55 5.52 -13.23 -9.07
C ALA A 55 5.09 -14.25 -8.01
N GLN A 56 4.65 -13.79 -6.85
CA GLN A 56 4.14 -14.65 -5.78
C GLN A 56 2.86 -15.39 -6.19
N VAL A 57 1.95 -14.74 -6.93
CA VAL A 57 0.74 -15.41 -7.43
C VAL A 57 1.11 -16.55 -8.39
N PHE A 58 2.07 -16.33 -9.30
CA PHE A 58 2.52 -17.38 -10.21
C PHE A 58 3.18 -18.56 -9.47
N GLN A 59 3.97 -18.29 -8.43
CA GLN A 59 4.60 -19.36 -7.63
C GLN A 59 3.61 -20.05 -6.68
N ALA A 60 2.61 -19.32 -6.17
CA ALA A 60 1.68 -19.85 -5.17
C ALA A 60 0.79 -20.98 -5.70
N LEU A 61 0.39 -20.95 -6.98
CA LEU A 61 -0.47 -21.99 -7.56
C LEU A 61 0.20 -23.37 -7.54
N PRO A 62 1.39 -23.56 -8.15
CA PRO A 62 2.10 -24.84 -8.10
C PRO A 62 2.44 -25.27 -6.67
N SER A 63 2.93 -24.35 -5.83
CA SER A 63 3.28 -24.69 -4.45
C SER A 63 2.07 -25.08 -3.60
N LYS A 64 0.87 -24.54 -3.87
CA LYS A 64 -0.36 -24.98 -3.20
C LYS A 64 -0.75 -26.39 -3.66
N LEU A 65 -0.64 -26.67 -4.96
CA LEU A 65 -0.95 -28.00 -5.51
C LEU A 65 -0.04 -29.09 -4.92
N VAL A 66 1.28 -28.87 -4.90
CA VAL A 66 2.24 -29.82 -4.29
C VAL A 66 1.90 -30.06 -2.83
N ARG A 67 1.69 -29.01 -2.04
CA ARG A 67 1.31 -29.15 -0.63
C ARG A 67 0.00 -29.91 -0.43
N THR A 68 -0.98 -29.73 -1.31
CA THR A 68 -2.25 -30.49 -1.23
C THR A 68 -2.06 -31.96 -1.60
N VAL A 69 -1.20 -32.28 -2.57
CA VAL A 69 -0.89 -33.67 -2.93
C VAL A 69 -0.10 -34.36 -1.82
N ASP A 70 0.89 -33.69 -1.24
CA ASP A 70 1.64 -34.21 -0.09
C ASP A 70 0.72 -34.44 1.12
N ALA A 71 -0.21 -33.52 1.38
CA ALA A 71 -1.21 -33.67 2.44
C ALA A 71 -2.18 -34.84 2.17
N LEU A 72 -2.54 -35.09 0.90
CA LEU A 72 -3.36 -36.24 0.53
C LEU A 72 -2.59 -37.55 0.73
N ARG A 73 -1.31 -37.59 0.34
CA ARG A 73 -0.43 -38.74 0.54
C ARG A 73 -0.27 -39.06 2.03
N ALA A 74 0.03 -38.05 2.84
CA ALA A 74 0.14 -38.21 4.29
C ALA A 74 -1.13 -38.81 4.91
N LYS A 75 -2.32 -38.35 4.48
CA LYS A 75 -3.59 -38.95 4.92
C LYS A 75 -3.79 -40.39 4.47
N GLN A 76 -3.36 -40.74 3.26
CA GLN A 76 -3.43 -42.14 2.78
C GLN A 76 -2.48 -43.05 3.54
N ASP A 77 -1.26 -42.59 3.83
CA ASP A 77 -0.29 -43.35 4.62
C ASP A 77 -0.76 -43.53 6.09
N GLU A 78 -1.42 -42.52 6.67
CA GLU A 78 -2.07 -42.62 7.99
C GLU A 78 -3.30 -43.54 7.99
N GLN A 79 -4.07 -43.59 6.90
CA GLN A 79 -5.23 -44.47 6.78
C GLN A 79 -4.87 -45.93 6.42
N GLY A 80 -3.78 -46.15 5.67
CA GLY A 80 -3.27 -47.48 5.31
C GLY A 80 -2.42 -48.14 6.40
N GLY A 81 -2.02 -47.39 7.44
CA GLY A 81 -1.34 -47.93 8.62
C GLY A 81 -2.27 -48.41 9.75
N ALA A 82 -3.59 -48.43 9.50
CA ALA A 82 -4.61 -48.87 10.46
C ALA A 82 -5.19 -50.27 10.16
N GLU A 83 -4.56 -51.03 9.25
CA GLU A 83 -4.84 -52.46 9.01
C GLU A 83 -3.69 -53.35 9.47
#